data_AF-A0A7C6AL06-F1
#
_entry.id   AF-A0A7C6AL06-F1
#
_cell.length_a   1.000
_cell.length_b   1.000
_cell.length_c   1.000
_cell.angle_alpha   90.00
_cell.angle_beta   90.00
_cell.angle_gamma   90.00
#
_symmetry.space_group_name_H-M   'P 1'
#
loop_
_entity.id
_entity.type
_entity.pdbx_description
1 polymer ?
#
loop_
_entity_poly.entity_id
_entity_poly.type
_entity_poly.pdbx_seq_one_letter_code
_entity_poly.pdbx_strand_id
1 'polypeptide(L)' 'MRVEKDYKEFLKLLGEKGVKYLIVGGYAYAYHVEPRYTKDIDIFVEPTKANGAKIIAAIAQFWGTKPSLSLLILSAAR' A
#
# COMPACT_ATOMS: atom_id res chain seq x y z
N MET A 1 -19.58 2.39 1.57
CA MET A 1 -18.65 1.86 0.56
C MET A 1 -18.36 0.40 0.89
N ARG A 2 -18.51 -0.52 -0.07
CA ARG A 2 -18.07 -1.91 0.11
C ARG A 2 -16.55 -1.93 0.02
N VAL A 3 -15.89 -2.50 1.04
CA VAL A 3 -14.44 -2.67 1.05
C VAL A 3 -14.15 -4.12 0.66
N GLU A 4 -13.33 -4.31 -0.37
CA GLU A 4 -12.96 -5.64 -0.84
C GLU A 4 -12.16 -6.40 0.22
N LYS A 5 -12.35 -7.72 0.26
CA LYS A 5 -11.72 -8.60 1.25
C LYS A 5 -10.20 -8.49 1.18
N ASP A 6 -9.65 -8.55 -0.03
CA ASP A 6 -8.22 -8.51 -0.30
C ASP A 6 -7.57 -7.21 0.21
N TYR A 7 -8.29 -6.08 0.17
CA TYR A 7 -7.79 -4.82 0.73
C TYR A 7 -7.61 -4.92 2.24
N LYS A 8 -8.58 -5.50 2.95
CA LYS A 8 -8.49 -5.67 4.40
C LYS A 8 -7.36 -6.60 4.80
N GLU A 9 -7.20 -7.71 4.06
CA GLU A 9 -6.13 -8.69 4.31
C GLU A 9 -4.75 -8.07 4.06
N PHE A 10 -4.60 -7.32 2.96
CA PHE A 10 -3.34 -6.66 2.66
C PHE A 10 -3.00 -5.56 3.69
N LEU A 11 -3.96 -4.70 4.05
CA LEU A 11 -3.75 -3.65 5.07
C LEU A 11 -3.40 -4.24 6.45
N LYS A 12 -4.04 -5.37 6.83
CA LYS A 12 -3.68 -6.11 8.06
C LYS A 12 -2.23 -6.57 8.01
N LEU A 13 -1.81 -7.15 6.88
CA LEU A 13 -0.44 -7.60 6.68
C LEU A 13 0.58 -6.45 6.74
N LEU A 14 0.27 -5.29 6.15
CA LEU A 14 1.10 -4.09 6.28
C LEU A 14 1.26 -3.68 7.75
N GLY A 15 0.18 -3.74 8.53
CA GLY A 15 0.19 -3.49 9.98
C GLY A 15 1.06 -4.48 10.74
N GLU A 16 0.92 -5.79 10.48
CA GLU A 16 1.72 -6.85 11.11
C GLU A 16 3.23 -6.71 10.81
N LYS A 17 3.60 -6.24 9.60
CA LYS A 17 4.99 -5.95 9.24
C LYS A 17 5.49 -4.59 9.73
N GLY A 18 4.63 -3.77 10.34
CA GLY A 18 4.95 -2.43 10.80
C GLY A 18 5.40 -1.51 9.67
N VAL A 19 4.75 -1.61 8.50
CA VAL A 19 4.97 -0.71 7.36
C VAL A 19 4.40 0.66 7.71
N LYS A 20 5.17 1.71 7.47
CA LYS A 20 4.73 3.11 7.55
C LYS A 20 4.10 3.50 6.22
N TYR A 21 2.79 3.69 6.22
CA TYR A 21 2.02 4.06 5.03
C TYR A 21 0.82 4.94 5.38
N LEU A 22 0.23 5.55 4.37
CA LEU A 22 -1.04 6.29 4.40
C LEU A 22 -1.92 5.80 3.26
N ILE A 23 -3.23 5.65 3.53
CA ILE A 23 -4.21 5.47 2.46
C ILE A 23 -4.47 6.84 1.84
N VAL A 24 -4.36 6.92 0.52
CA VAL A 24 -4.58 8.16 -0.24
C VAL A 24 -5.61 7.92 -1.35
N GLY A 25 -5.81 8.90 -2.23
CA GLY A 25 -6.67 8.74 -3.41
C GLY A 25 -8.16 8.61 -3.08
N GLY A 26 -8.87 7.80 -3.88
CA GLY A 26 -10.32 7.71 -3.86
C GLY A 26 -10.90 7.24 -2.52
N TYR A 27 -10.22 6.30 -1.85
CA TYR A 27 -10.61 5.82 -0.52
C TYR A 27 -10.51 6.90 0.56
N ALA A 28 -9.41 7.66 0.58
CA ALA A 28 -9.23 8.76 1.53
C ALA A 28 -10.26 9.87 1.30
N TYR A 29 -10.48 10.26 0.03
CA TYR A 29 -11.51 11.25 -0.32
C TYR A 29 -12.88 10.81 0.13
N ALA A 30 -13.26 9.55 -0.15
CA ALA A 30 -14.58 9.06 0.16
C ALA A 30 -14.86 8.87 1.65
N TYR A 31 -13.80 8.71 2.45
CA TYR A 31 -13.90 8.66 3.90
C TYR A 31 -14.05 10.07 4.51
N HIS A 32 -13.34 11.07 3.99
CA HIS A 32 -13.26 12.39 4.61
C HIS A 32 -14.21 13.44 4.03
N VAL A 33 -14.65 13.30 2.77
CA VAL A 33 -15.39 14.35 2.04
C VAL A 33 -16.79 13.87 1.68
N GLU A 34 -16.92 13.02 0.67
CA GLU A 34 -18.21 12.52 0.17
C GLU A 34 -18.04 11.18 -0.56
N PRO A 35 -19.09 10.34 -0.65
CA PRO A 35 -19.00 9.04 -1.30
C PRO A 35 -18.51 9.12 -2.75
N ARG A 36 -17.37 8.49 -3.04
CA ARG A 36 -16.80 8.37 -4.39
C ARG A 36 -16.46 6.91 -4.66
N TYR A 37 -16.86 6.41 -5.83
CA TYR A 37 -16.45 5.08 -6.26
C TYR A 37 -15.02 5.08 -6.81
N THR A 38 -14.25 4.06 -6.44
CA THR A 38 -12.91 3.80 -6.97
C THR A 38 -12.71 2.28 -7.11
N LYS A 39 -11.90 1.85 -8.07
CA LYS A 39 -11.67 0.42 -8.37
C LYS A 39 -10.41 -0.15 -7.71
N ASP A 40 -9.60 0.73 -7.14
CA ASP A 40 -8.29 0.49 -6.57
C ASP A 40 -8.15 1.19 -5.21
N ILE A 41 -7.09 0.83 -4.49
CA ILE A 41 -6.68 1.47 -3.25
C ILE A 41 -5.26 1.99 -3.43
N ASP A 42 -5.08 3.29 -3.22
CA ASP A 42 -3.77 3.92 -3.28
C ASP A 42 -3.11 3.95 -1.89
N ILE A 43 -1.89 3.45 -1.81
CA ILE A 43 -1.11 3.40 -0.57
C ILE A 43 0.19 4.19 -0.76
N PHE A 44 0.34 5.30 -0.04
CA PHE A 44 1.55 6.10 -0.03
C PHE A 44 2.47 5.61 1.10
N VAL A 45 3.74 5.37 0.80
CA VAL A 45 4.67 4.64 1.68
C VAL A 45 5.87 5.53 2.00
N GLU A 46 6.32 5.54 3.26
CA GLU A 46 7.53 6.28 3.64
C GLU A 46 8.75 5.73 2.87
N PRO A 47 9.49 6.55 2.11
CA PRO A 47 10.51 6.09 1.15
C PRO A 47 11.87 5.82 1.82
N THR A 48 11.88 5.07 2.94
CA THR A 48 13.12 4.65 3.61
C THR A 48 13.48 3.22 3.20
N LYS A 49 14.78 2.88 3.16
CA LYS A 49 15.22 1.50 2.87
C LYS A 49 14.62 0.48 3.84
N ALA A 50 14.53 0.84 5.12
CA ALA A 50 13.95 -0.01 6.15
C ALA A 50 12.45 -0.27 5.91
N ASN A 51 11.68 0.77 5.57
CA ASN A 51 10.26 0.62 5.27
C ASN A 51 10.01 -0.08 3.92
N GLY A 52 10.86 0.19 2.92
CA GLY A 52 10.90 -0.51 1.65
C GLY A 52 11.07 -2.02 1.81
N ALA A 53 11.99 -2.47 2.67
CA ALA A 53 12.17 -3.89 2.96
C ALA A 53 10.89 -4.52 3.58
N LYS A 54 10.21 -3.79 4.48
CA LYS A 54 8.96 -4.26 5.10
C LYS A 54 7.83 -4.41 4.09
N ILE A 55 7.65 -3.43 3.20
CA ILE A 55 6.58 -3.53 2.18
C ILE A 55 6.88 -4.61 1.14
N ILE A 56 8.14 -4.79 0.74
CA ILE A 56 8.54 -5.91 -0.12
C ILE A 56 8.20 -7.26 0.53
N ALA A 57 8.45 -7.40 1.84
CA ALA A 57 8.11 -8.61 2.57
C ALA A 57 6.59 -8.82 2.67
N ALA A 58 5.80 -7.75 2.86
CA ALA A 58 4.35 -7.82 2.84
C ALA A 58 3.81 -8.23 1.45
N ILE A 59 4.28 -7.61 0.37
CA ILE A 59 3.92 -7.96 -1.00
C ILE A 59 4.27 -9.43 -1.27
N ALA A 60 5.49 -9.85 -0.91
CA ALA A 60 5.93 -11.22 -1.12
C ALA A 60 5.06 -12.25 -0.38
N GLN A 61 4.66 -11.93 0.85
CA GLN A 61 3.78 -12.81 1.64
C GLN A 61 2.34 -12.82 1.10
N PHE A 62 1.82 -11.69 0.60
CA PHE A 62 0.46 -11.60 0.07
C PHE A 62 0.30 -12.34 -1.27
N TRP A 63 1.24 -12.14 -2.21
CA TRP A 63 1.17 -12.74 -3.55
C TRP A 63 1.94 -14.05 -3.70
N GLY A 64 2.64 -14.50 -2.66
CA GLY A 64 3.49 -15.71 -2.70
C GLY A 64 4.73 -15.59 -3.58
N THR A 65 5.03 -14.39 -4.10
CA THR A 65 6.20 -14.12 -4.94
C THR A 65 6.80 -12.77 -4.63
N LYS A 66 8.14 -12.69 -4.62
CA LYS A 66 8.83 -11.42 -4.39
C LYS A 66 8.68 -10.55 -5.64
N PRO A 67 8.24 -9.29 -5.51
CA PRO A 67 8.16 -8.40 -6.66
C PRO A 67 9.56 -8.21 -7.25
N SER A 68 9.69 -8.36 -8.58
CA SER A 68 10.90 -7.98 -9.31
C SER A 68 10.98 -6.46 -9.36
N LEU A 69 11.43 -5.86 -8.26
CA LEU A 69 11.66 -4.42 -8.22
C LEU A 69 13.01 -4.13 -8.90
N SER A 70 12.98 -3.55 -10.10
CA SER A 70 14.11 -2.75 -10.53
C SER A 70 14.17 -1.51 -9.64
N LEU A 71 15.37 -1.13 -9.19
CA LEU A 71 15.63 0.03 -8.33
C LEU A 71 15.18 1.39 -8.92
N LEU A 72 14.47 1.40 -10.06
CA LEU A 72 14.13 2.58 -10.84
C LEU A 72 13.14 3.54 -10.16
N ILE A 73 12.45 3.13 -9.09
CA ILE A 73 11.44 3.98 -8.43
C ILE A 73 12.03 4.81 -7.29
N LEU A 74 13.22 4.48 -6.78
CA LEU A 74 13.86 5.23 -5.69
C LEU A 74 14.58 6.52 -6.17
N SER A 75 14.72 6.76 -7.48
CA SER A 75 15.38 7.95 -8.03
C SER A 75 14.43 9.08 -8.44
N ALA A 76 13.11 8.86 -8.43
CA ALA A 76 12.13 9.83 -8.94
C ALA A 76 11.56 10.78 -7.87
N ALA A 77 12.00 10.67 -6.62
CA ALA A 77 11.61 11.56 -5.52
C ALA A 77 12.71 12.59 -5.19
N ARG A 78 13.26 13.25 -6.21
CA ARG A 78 14.00 14.50 -6.08
C ARG A 78 13.13 15.66 -6.52
#